data_AF-A0A183PVD8-F1
#
_entry.id   AF-A0A183PVD8-F1
#
_cell.length_a   1.000
_cell.length_b   1.000
_cell.length_c   1.000
_cell.angle_alpha   90.00
_cell.angle_beta   90.00
_cell.angle_gamma   90.00
#
_symmetry.space_group_name_H-M   'P 1'
#
loop_
_entity.id
_entity.type
_entity.pdbx_description
1 polymer ?
#
loop_
_entity_poly.entity_id
_entity_poly.type
_entity_poly.pdbx_seq_one_letter_code
_entity_poly.pdbx_strand_id
1 'polypeptide(L)'
;MSTEAIFLKPRAPFKLAAFNVRTFMQVRQQIGLAMSLESLNIDVCCLSETRIQDSGEVLQIRSSSVASKSLFYVRLSGDTVASSSGLTGVGVALSARAEAALID
;
A
#
# COMPACT_ATOMS: atom_id res chain seq x y z
N MET A 1 3.46 -4.93 -21.54
CA MET A 1 3.01 -3.92 -20.56
C MET A 1 4.21 -3.04 -20.26
N SER A 2 4.17 -1.76 -20.63
CA SER A 2 5.17 -0.79 -20.19
C SER A 2 4.97 -0.60 -18.69
N THR A 3 6.02 -0.84 -17.90
CA THR A 3 6.04 -0.42 -16.50
C THR A 3 6.10 1.09 -16.49
N GLU A 4 4.95 1.76 -16.37
CA GLU A 4 4.91 3.20 -16.16
C GLU A 4 5.47 3.47 -14.75
N ALA A 5 6.58 4.20 -14.72
CA ALA A 5 7.21 4.59 -13.48
C ALA A 5 6.41 5.76 -12.90
N ILE A 6 5.72 5.52 -11.79
CA ILE A 6 5.05 6.60 -11.06
C ILE A 6 6.09 7.29 -10.18
N PHE A 7 6.19 8.61 -10.28
CA PHE A 7 7.14 9.39 -9.50
C PHE A 7 6.47 10.11 -8.33
N LEU A 8 7.23 10.36 -7.27
CA LEU A 8 6.80 11.18 -6.14
C LEU A 8 7.56 12.50 -6.15
N LYS A 9 6.84 13.61 -6.02
CA LYS A 9 7.41 14.95 -5.85
C LYS A 9 7.05 15.53 -4.47
N PRO A 10 7.67 15.03 -3.38
CA PRO A 10 7.41 15.51 -2.04
C PRO A 10 7.81 16.98 -1.85
N ARG A 11 6.97 17.75 -1.14
CA ARG A 11 7.33 19.09 -0.64
C ARG A 11 8.13 19.05 0.67
N ALA A 12 8.18 17.91 1.35
CA ALA A 12 9.06 17.65 2.49
C ALA A 12 9.34 16.13 2.60
N PRO A 13 10.34 15.71 3.39
CA PRO A 13 10.76 14.31 3.46
C PRO A 13 9.64 13.34 3.80
N PHE A 14 9.71 12.13 3.23
CA PHE A 14 8.82 11.01 3.52
C PHE A 14 9.53 9.94 4.34
N LYS A 15 8.80 9.31 5.27
CA LYS A 15 9.24 8.10 5.94
C LYS A 15 8.88 6.86 5.13
N LEU A 16 9.88 6.02 4.88
CA LEU A 16 9.76 4.78 4.12
C LEU A 16 9.84 3.57 5.05
N ALA A 17 9.04 2.55 4.78
CA ALA A 17 9.14 1.25 5.44
C ALA A 17 8.91 0.10 4.45
N ALA A 18 9.32 -1.10 4.84
CA ALA A 18 9.00 -2.32 4.14
C ALA A 18 8.41 -3.33 5.13
N PHE A 19 7.26 -3.91 4.78
CA PHE A 19 6.59 -4.92 5.58
C PHE A 19 6.33 -6.16 4.73
N ASN A 20 6.54 -7.32 5.34
CA ASN A 20 6.03 -8.56 4.80
C ASN A 20 4.71 -8.87 5.48
N VAL A 21 3.61 -8.78 4.73
CA VAL A 21 2.27 -8.92 5.30
C VAL A 21 1.75 -10.37 5.26
N ARG A 22 2.42 -11.28 4.52
CA ARG A 22 2.08 -12.71 4.25
C ARG A 22 0.64 -13.03 3.83
N THR A 23 -0.37 -12.21 4.14
CA THR A 23 -1.79 -12.38 3.80
C THR A 23 -2.57 -11.06 3.91
N PHE A 24 -2.15 -10.02 3.21
CA PHE A 24 -2.79 -8.67 3.19
C PHE A 24 -4.32 -8.63 2.89
N MET A 25 -4.94 -9.75 2.52
CA MET A 25 -6.37 -9.87 2.17
C MET A 25 -7.32 -10.08 3.35
N GLN A 26 -6.84 -10.32 4.57
CA GLN A 26 -7.74 -10.34 5.74
C GLN A 26 -8.02 -8.92 6.22
N VAL A 27 -9.30 -8.54 6.36
CA VAL A 27 -9.73 -7.22 6.88
C VAL A 27 -9.02 -6.85 8.19
N ARG A 28 -8.81 -7.82 9.09
CA ARG A 28 -8.07 -7.59 10.34
C ARG A 28 -6.60 -7.23 10.12
N GLN A 29 -5.96 -7.81 9.11
CA GLN A 29 -4.56 -7.51 8.78
C GLN A 29 -4.42 -6.13 8.13
N GLN A 30 -5.39 -5.71 7.33
CA GLN A 30 -5.43 -4.36 6.75
C GLN A 30 -5.56 -3.28 7.82
N ILE A 31 -6.43 -3.49 8.81
CA ILE A 31 -6.59 -2.58 9.96
C ILE A 31 -5.30 -2.55 10.80
N GLY A 32 -4.72 -3.73 11.09
CA GLY A 32 -3.45 -3.83 11.82
C GLY A 32 -2.29 -3.11 11.12
N LEU A 33 -2.22 -3.26 9.80
CA LEU A 33 -1.23 -2.54 8.98
C LEU A 33 -1.46 -1.03 9.04
N ALA A 34 -2.69 -0.56 8.83
CA ALA A 34 -3.00 0.87 8.86
C ALA A 34 -2.66 1.50 10.23
N MET A 35 -2.97 0.81 11.33
CA MET A 35 -2.58 1.25 12.68
C MET A 35 -1.06 1.28 12.86
N SER A 36 -0.34 0.29 12.31
CA SER A 36 1.13 0.22 12.42
C SER A 36 1.81 1.34 11.63
N LEU A 37 1.36 1.58 10.39
CA LEU A 37 1.86 2.66 9.54
C LEU A 37 1.58 4.03 10.16
N GLU A 38 0.39 4.21 10.74
CA GLU A 38 0.03 5.42 11.49
C GLU A 38 0.93 5.62 12.71
N SER A 39 1.07 4.60 13.57
CA SER A 39 1.86 4.69 14.79
C SER A 39 3.35 4.95 14.52
N LEU A 40 3.88 4.43 13.41
CA LEU A 40 5.26 4.65 12.98
C LEU A 40 5.41 5.91 12.11
N ASN A 41 4.29 6.55 11.79
CA ASN A 41 4.20 7.77 11.00
C ASN A 41 4.80 7.59 9.59
N ILE A 42 4.58 6.42 8.98
CA ILE A 42 5.11 6.03 7.66
C ILE A 42 4.30 6.70 6.55
N ASP A 43 4.98 7.27 5.57
CA ASP A 43 4.36 7.91 4.40
C ASP A 43 4.25 6.96 3.22
N VAL A 44 5.26 6.11 3.02
CA VAL A 44 5.35 5.16 1.91
C VAL A 44 5.79 3.81 2.44
N CYS A 45 5.07 2.74 2.11
CA CYS A 45 5.39 1.40 2.57
C CYS A 45 5.34 0.37 1.44
N CYS A 46 6.46 -0.33 1.24
CA CYS A 46 6.50 -1.51 0.37
C CYS A 46 5.92 -2.71 1.12
N LEU A 47 4.97 -3.40 0.49
CA LEU A 47 4.30 -4.57 1.02
C LEU A 47 4.70 -5.78 0.19
N SER A 48 5.35 -6.76 0.81
CA SER A 48 5.61 -8.06 0.17
C SER A 48 4.55 -9.08 0.57
N GLU A 49 4.35 -10.05 -0.31
CA GLU A 49 3.43 -11.17 -0.14
C GLU A 49 1.92 -10.81 -0.16
N THR A 50 1.54 -9.84 -0.99
CA THR A 50 0.13 -9.46 -1.17
C THR A 50 -0.54 -10.40 -2.18
N ARG A 51 -1.60 -11.12 -1.80
CA ARG A 51 -2.38 -11.92 -2.76
C ARG A 51 -3.20 -10.98 -3.65
N ILE A 52 -2.77 -10.80 -4.89
CA ILE A 52 -3.43 -9.94 -5.88
C ILE A 52 -4.71 -10.68 -6.33
N GLN A 53 -5.89 -10.11 -6.10
CA GLN A 53 -7.15 -10.62 -6.68
C GLN A 53 -7.70 -9.68 -7.74
N ASP A 54 -7.35 -8.39 -7.66
CA ASP A 54 -7.70 -7.41 -8.66
C ASP A 54 -6.48 -6.54 -8.97
N SER A 55 -5.88 -6.82 -10.13
CA SER A 55 -4.71 -6.10 -10.64
C SER A 55 -5.17 -4.80 -11.29
N GLY A 56 -5.09 -3.69 -10.57
CA GLY A 56 -5.37 -2.36 -11.14
C GLY A 56 -6.21 -1.44 -10.23
N GLU A 57 -6.88 -1.98 -9.23
CA GLU A 57 -7.61 -1.17 -8.26
C GLU A 57 -6.72 -0.68 -7.11
N VAL A 58 -6.91 0.59 -6.72
CA VAL A 58 -6.29 1.17 -5.52
C VAL A 58 -7.15 0.80 -4.32
N LEU A 59 -6.64 -0.05 -3.44
CA LEU A 59 -7.31 -0.45 -2.21
C LEU A 59 -7.12 0.61 -1.12
N GLN A 60 -8.20 1.04 -0.47
CA GLN A 60 -8.10 1.92 0.70
C GLN A 60 -8.10 1.11 1.99
N ILE A 61 -7.09 1.32 2.85
CA ILE A 61 -7.06 0.79 4.22
C ILE A 61 -7.16 1.94 5.22
N ARG A 62 -7.86 1.72 6.32
CA ARG A 62 -8.12 2.74 7.35
C ARG A 62 -7.66 2.25 8.70
N SER A 63 -7.06 3.17 9.47
CA SER A 63 -6.80 2.92 10.88
C SER A 63 -8.14 2.87 11.63
N SER A 64 -8.27 1.93 12.57
CA SER A 64 -9.43 1.87 13.49
C SER A 64 -9.21 2.69 14.77
N SER A 65 -8.14 3.50 14.83
CA SER A 65 -7.84 4.36 15.98
C SER A 65 -8.96 5.37 16.20
N VAL A 66 -9.50 5.42 17.43
CA VAL A 66 -10.60 6.36 17.78
C VAL A 66 -10.15 7.82 17.63
N ALA A 67 -8.85 8.08 17.83
CA ALA A 67 -8.28 9.42 17.75
C ALA A 67 -7.91 9.83 16.32
N SER A 68 -7.86 8.90 15.35
CA SER A 68 -7.30 9.19 14.04
C SER A 68 -8.01 8.47 12.90
N LYS A 69 -8.28 9.24 11.84
CA LYS A 69 -8.94 8.77 10.62
C LYS A 69 -7.92 8.53 9.50
N SER A 70 -6.70 8.12 9.85
CA SER A 70 -5.64 7.94 8.86
C SER A 70 -6.05 6.90 7.82
N LEU A 71 -5.85 7.28 6.56
CA LEU A 71 -6.23 6.54 5.38
C LEU A 71 -4.99 6.35 4.51
N PHE A 72 -4.80 5.13 4.07
CA PHE A 72 -3.72 4.74 3.18
C PHE A 72 -4.28 4.15 1.89
N TYR A 73 -3.61 4.46 0.80
CA TYR A 73 -3.92 4.00 -0.55
C TYR A 73 -2.91 2.92 -0.94
N VAL A 74 -3.39 1.72 -1.20
CA VAL A 74 -2.56 0.57 -1.51
C VAL A 74 -2.71 0.21 -2.98
N ARG A 75 -1.59 0.30 -3.70
CA ARG A 75 -1.46 -0.04 -5.11
C ARG A 75 -0.78 -1.39 -5.20
N LEU A 76 -1.45 -2.38 -5.77
CA LEU A 76 -0.90 -3.73 -5.92
C LEU A 76 -0.29 -3.90 -7.32
N SER A 77 0.82 -4.63 -7.39
CA SER A 77 1.43 -5.00 -8.67
C SER A 77 0.42 -5.79 -9.50
N GLY A 78 0.14 -5.31 -10.70
CA GLY A 78 -0.83 -5.92 -11.59
C GLY A 78 -0.19 -6.91 -12.55
N ASP A 79 0.07 -8.13 -12.10
CA ASP A 79 0.42 -9.24 -13.00
C ASP A 79 -0.69 -10.30 -12.94
N THR A 80 -1.47 -10.39 -14.02
CA THR A 80 -2.56 -11.36 -14.20
C THR A 80 -2.04 -12.80 -14.21
N VAL A 81 -0.79 -13.03 -14.63
CA VAL A 81 -0.13 -14.34 -14.61
C VAL A 81 0.31 -14.70 -13.18
N ALA A 82 0.84 -13.74 -12.42
CA ALA A 82 1.13 -13.95 -11.00
C ALA A 82 -0.14 -14.23 -10.18
N SER A 83 -1.23 -13.52 -10.49
CA SER A 83 -2.54 -13.69 -9.87
C SER A 83 -3.13 -15.09 -10.10
N SER A 84 -3.06 -15.60 -11.34
CA SER A 84 -3.57 -16.93 -11.70
C SER A 84 -2.70 -18.09 -11.20
N SER A 85 -1.39 -17.89 -11.04
CA SER A 85 -0.45 -18.89 -10.51
C SER A 85 -0.42 -18.95 -8.97
N GLY A 86 -1.17 -18.08 -8.28
CA GLY A 86 -1.16 -17.99 -6.82
C GLY A 86 0.16 -17.42 -6.26
N LEU A 87 0.98 -16.80 -7.12
CA LEU A 87 2.18 -16.10 -6.68
C LEU A 87 1.80 -14.89 -5.83
N THR A 88 2.65 -14.60 -4.86
CA THR A 88 2.43 -13.43 -4.01
C THR A 88 3.02 -12.20 -4.67
N GLY A 89 2.24 -11.12 -4.70
CA GLY A 89 2.61 -9.85 -5.29
C GLY A 89 3.35 -8.93 -4.34
N VAL A 90 3.78 -7.79 -4.90
CA VAL A 90 4.25 -6.64 -4.15
C VAL A 90 3.20 -5.54 -4.28
N GLY A 91 2.99 -4.79 -3.21
CA GLY A 91 2.18 -3.58 -3.20
C GLY A 91 2.93 -2.39 -2.61
N VAL A 92 2.40 -1.19 -2.84
CA VAL A 92 2.87 0.04 -2.21
C VAL A 92 1.69 0.69 -1.51
N ALA A 93 1.81 0.90 -0.20
CA ALA A 93 0.88 1.70 0.58
C ALA A 93 1.40 3.14 0.70
N LEU A 94 0.52 4.10 0.44
CA LEU A 94 0.79 5.53 0.44
C LEU A 94 -0.12 6.21 1.45
N SER A 95 0.44 7.06 2.31
CA SER A 95 -0.36 7.98 3.13
C SER A 95 -1.07 8.99 2.22
N ALA A 96 -2.14 9.62 2.70
CA ALA A 96 -2.84 10.67 1.94
C ALA A 96 -1.89 11.78 1.43
N ARG A 97 -0.81 12.05 2.17
CA ARG A 97 0.21 13.02 1.76
C ARG A 97 1.08 12.50 0.63
N ALA A 98 1.54 11.24 0.72
CA ALA A 98 2.36 10.64 -0.33
C ALA A 98 1.55 10.46 -1.62
N GLU A 99 0.28 10.07 -1.49
CA GLU A 99 -0.67 9.97 -2.61
C GLU A 99 -0.82 11.32 -3.33
N ALA A 100 -0.99 12.42 -2.58
CA ALA A 100 -1.11 13.77 -3.14
C ALA A 100 0.19 14.29 -3.81
N ALA A 101 1.32 13.61 -3.60
CA ALA A 101 2.61 13.94 -4.21
C ALA A 101 2.93 13.08 -5.44
N LEU A 102 2.04 12.16 -5.83
CA LEU A 102 2.19 11.37 -7.05
C LEU A 102 2.13 12.29 -8.27
N ILE A 103 3.02 12.04 -9.22
CA ILE A 103 3.01 12.62 -10.56
C ILE A 103 3.02 11.46 -11.56
N ASP A 104 2.18 11.60 -12.57
CA ASP A 104 2.05 10.70 -13.73
C ASP A 104 3.15 11.01 -14.76
#